data_AF-A0A7V6HSI2-F1
#
_entry.id   AF-A0A7V6HSI2-F1
#
_cell.length_a   1.000
_cell.length_b   1.000
_cell.length_c   1.000
_cell.angle_alpha   90.00
_cell.angle_beta   90.00
_cell.angle_gamma   90.00
#
_symmetry.space_group_name_H-M   'P 1'
#
loop_
_entity.id
_entity.type
_entity.pdbx_description
1 polymer ?
#
loop_
_entity_poly.entity_id
_entity_poly.type
_entity_poly.pdbx_seq_one_letter_code
_entity_poly.pdbx_strand_id
1 'polypeptide(L)'
;MKQTNLILEDREKRIDYIKTIIDKGFGAITLRANIPGSEKRIPVAYLLVQYYGAILNRLLSRKPLIIDGFDGPTYIYQVDAEQDYKPQMMEIEEATPLGRFIDIDVYQNSYFSKTRKLLRKCYLCDNPAFVCNKKQTHPYGELINVIEENVYSEIQKNITNMVKTSMMLELDIHPKFGLVTPYSQGSHPDMDYNLMIKAQAAIMPYLVEMFFKGLKGNDVIKLFKECREIGKLAEESMLKVTGNINAYKGLIFSLGLTLASSGYVISRHLSFSSVFSTIKAMTVDLMQELSTPPESFGVLAYQRYGLGGARYEAAQGYLLVQNNLASQEISFEPASLTMLLIKIIRDCQDTVLLKRAGSMERYQYFKQLVTSIKEYDLEKITEVTNFCIENNISFGGSADLLIVTIFLKLLKQTFYLH
;
A
#
# COMPACT_ATOMS: atom_id res chain seq x y z
N MET A 1 6.08 39.13 -1.48
CA MET A 1 4.78 39.10 -0.77
C MET A 1 4.92 38.28 0.49
N LYS A 2 4.28 38.66 1.60
CA LYS A 2 4.24 37.83 2.82
C LYS A 2 3.45 36.55 2.52
N GLN A 3 3.88 35.39 3.04
CA GLN A 3 3.23 34.08 2.84
C GLN A 3 1.72 34.10 3.13
N THR A 4 1.29 34.94 4.09
CA THR A 4 -0.13 35.16 4.43
C THR A 4 -0.96 35.71 3.26
N ASN A 5 -0.40 36.56 2.39
CA ASN A 5 -1.13 37.11 1.24
C ASN A 5 -1.36 36.02 0.18
N LEU A 6 -0.38 35.15 -0.03
CA LEU A 6 -0.48 34.04 -0.98
C LEU A 6 -1.53 33.01 -0.52
N ILE A 7 -1.63 32.76 0.79
CA ILE A 7 -2.70 31.94 1.35
C ILE A 7 -4.07 32.55 1.06
N LEU A 8 -4.25 33.86 1.24
CA LEU A 8 -5.53 34.53 0.96
C LEU A 8 -5.91 34.44 -0.52
N GLU A 9 -4.96 34.65 -1.42
CA GLU A 9 -5.18 34.48 -2.87
C GLU A 9 -5.63 33.06 -3.23
N ASP A 10 -5.03 32.03 -2.63
CA ASP A 10 -5.44 30.65 -2.89
C ASP A 10 -6.82 30.32 -2.30
N ARG A 11 -7.22 31.00 -1.21
CA ARG A 11 -8.58 30.91 -0.67
C ARG A 11 -9.60 31.54 -1.62
N GLU A 12 -9.28 32.70 -2.20
CA GLU A 12 -10.14 33.39 -3.17
C GLU A 12 -10.31 32.55 -4.44
N LYS A 13 -9.20 32.05 -5.02
CA LYS A 13 -9.25 31.15 -6.18
C LYS A 13 -10.16 29.94 -5.94
N ARG A 14 -10.05 29.32 -4.76
CA ARG A 14 -10.92 28.20 -4.39
C ARG A 14 -12.39 28.59 -4.35
N ILE A 15 -12.71 29.74 -3.75
CA ILE A 15 -14.09 30.24 -3.71
C ILE A 15 -14.62 30.46 -5.12
N ASP A 16 -13.81 30.97 -6.04
CA ASP A 16 -14.23 31.20 -7.43
C ASP A 16 -14.50 29.89 -8.19
N TYR A 17 -13.72 28.83 -7.93
CA TYR A 17 -14.05 27.49 -8.41
C TYR A 17 -15.38 26.97 -7.87
N ILE A 18 -15.64 27.16 -6.56
CA ILE A 18 -16.89 26.75 -5.94
C ILE A 18 -18.07 27.52 -6.56
N LYS A 19 -17.97 28.85 -6.68
CA LYS A 19 -19.00 29.68 -7.34
C LYS A 19 -19.30 29.17 -8.74
N THR A 20 -18.26 28.88 -9.53
CA THR A 20 -18.41 28.34 -10.88
C THR A 20 -19.17 27.00 -10.91
N ILE A 21 -18.98 26.14 -9.91
CA ILE A 21 -19.74 24.88 -9.77
C ILE A 21 -21.20 25.16 -9.43
N ILE A 22 -21.45 26.05 -8.45
CA ILE A 22 -22.80 26.41 -7.99
C ILE A 22 -23.60 27.12 -9.10
N ASP A 23 -22.99 28.06 -9.82
CA ASP A 23 -23.63 28.82 -10.91
C ASP A 23 -24.04 27.92 -12.09
N LYS A 24 -23.42 26.74 -12.22
CA LYS A 24 -23.80 25.71 -13.19
C LYS A 24 -24.92 24.79 -12.69
N GLY A 25 -25.48 25.04 -11.51
CA GLY A 25 -26.58 24.26 -10.92
C GLY A 25 -26.13 22.99 -10.19
N PHE A 26 -24.85 22.88 -9.80
CA PHE A 26 -24.34 21.73 -9.04
C PHE A 26 -24.07 22.08 -7.58
N GLY A 27 -23.92 21.06 -6.73
CA GLY A 27 -23.33 21.19 -5.40
C GLY A 27 -21.81 21.03 -5.45
N ALA A 28 -21.12 21.49 -4.40
CA ALA A 28 -19.69 21.29 -4.24
C ALA A 28 -19.34 20.71 -2.86
N ILE A 29 -18.38 19.80 -2.81
CA ILE A 29 -17.76 19.31 -1.58
C ILE A 29 -16.27 19.63 -1.63
N THR A 30 -15.73 20.27 -0.60
CA THR A 30 -14.28 20.51 -0.50
C THR A 30 -13.67 19.74 0.65
N LEU A 31 -12.55 19.07 0.40
CA LEU A 31 -11.73 18.39 1.40
C LEU A 31 -10.39 19.09 1.53
N ARG A 32 -10.01 19.43 2.77
CA ARG A 32 -8.75 20.10 3.11
C ARG A 32 -8.16 19.55 4.40
N ALA A 33 -6.86 19.69 4.60
CA ALA A 33 -6.26 19.46 5.90
C ALA A 33 -6.41 20.71 6.80
N ASN A 34 -6.81 20.50 8.04
CA ASN A 34 -6.94 21.53 9.06
C ASN A 34 -5.62 21.69 9.82
N ILE A 35 -4.60 22.21 9.12
CA ILE A 35 -3.26 22.42 9.66
C ILE A 35 -3.17 23.82 10.27
N PRO A 36 -2.65 24.01 11.51
CA PRO A 36 -2.44 25.31 12.11
C PRO A 36 -1.19 26.03 11.55
N GLY A 37 -1.06 27.34 11.77
CA GLY A 37 0.11 28.11 11.33
C GLY A 37 0.09 28.54 9.85
N SER A 38 1.18 29.14 9.37
CA SER A 38 1.31 29.66 8.00
C SER A 38 1.90 28.67 7.00
N GLU A 39 2.58 27.63 7.46
CA GLU A 39 3.07 26.56 6.58
C GLU A 39 2.02 25.45 6.51
N LYS A 40 1.35 25.35 5.36
CA LYS A 40 0.27 24.37 5.13
C LYS A 40 0.74 23.15 4.33
N ARG A 41 1.92 23.23 3.70
CA ARG A 41 2.45 22.20 2.81
C ARG A 41 3.43 21.31 3.57
N ILE A 42 2.90 20.63 4.56
CA ILE A 42 3.63 19.64 5.37
C ILE A 42 3.19 18.22 4.99
N PRO A 43 4.06 17.20 5.12
CA PRO A 43 3.76 15.84 4.67
C PRO A 43 2.43 15.27 5.17
N VAL A 44 2.08 15.52 6.45
CA VAL A 44 0.82 15.03 7.03
C VAL A 44 -0.42 15.70 6.47
N ALA A 45 -0.33 16.94 5.99
CA ALA A 45 -1.46 17.64 5.37
C ALA A 45 -1.94 16.91 4.11
N TYR A 46 -0.99 16.56 3.26
CA TYR A 46 -1.26 15.84 2.04
C TYR A 46 -1.61 14.38 2.29
N LEU A 47 -1.00 13.72 3.28
CA LEU A 47 -1.39 12.36 3.66
C LEU A 47 -2.85 12.29 4.09
N LEU A 48 -3.30 13.26 4.89
CA LEU A 48 -4.70 13.41 5.28
C LEU A 48 -5.62 13.61 4.08
N VAL A 49 -5.29 14.56 3.19
CA VAL A 49 -6.13 14.85 2.01
C VAL A 49 -6.15 13.69 1.03
N GLN A 50 -5.03 12.97 0.84
CA GLN A 50 -5.00 11.77 0.00
C GLN A 50 -5.84 10.63 0.60
N TYR A 51 -5.68 10.36 1.89
CA TYR A 51 -6.44 9.31 2.59
C TYR A 51 -7.95 9.56 2.55
N TYR A 52 -8.39 10.76 2.96
CA TYR A 52 -9.81 11.13 2.91
C TYR A 52 -10.31 11.30 1.47
N GLY A 53 -9.44 11.74 0.56
CA GLY A 53 -9.78 11.87 -0.86
C GLY A 53 -10.07 10.53 -1.52
N ALA A 54 -9.33 9.48 -1.16
CA ALA A 54 -9.60 8.11 -1.63
C ALA A 54 -10.95 7.58 -1.08
N ILE A 55 -11.32 7.93 0.15
CA ILE A 55 -12.65 7.62 0.72
C ILE A 55 -13.75 8.35 -0.06
N LEU A 56 -13.62 9.67 -0.24
CA LEU A 56 -14.61 10.48 -0.95
C LEU A 56 -14.75 10.09 -2.43
N ASN A 57 -13.65 9.76 -3.11
CA ASN A 57 -13.68 9.33 -4.52
C ASN A 57 -14.50 8.05 -4.69
N ARG A 58 -14.39 7.10 -3.75
CA ARG A 58 -15.20 5.86 -3.75
C ARG A 58 -16.66 6.14 -3.44
N LEU A 59 -16.93 6.93 -2.40
CA LEU A 59 -18.29 7.26 -1.98
C LEU A 59 -19.05 8.03 -3.08
N LEU A 60 -18.41 9.05 -3.66
CA LEU A 60 -19.04 9.94 -4.62
C LEU A 60 -18.98 9.41 -6.05
N SER A 61 -18.09 8.45 -6.34
CA SER A 61 -17.80 7.98 -7.70
C SER A 61 -17.47 9.12 -8.67
N ARG A 62 -16.71 10.12 -8.19
CA ARG A 62 -16.32 11.34 -8.93
C ARG A 62 -14.88 11.68 -8.64
N LYS A 63 -14.14 12.10 -9.68
CA LYS A 63 -12.78 12.63 -9.53
C LYS A 63 -12.83 14.09 -9.05
N PRO A 64 -11.98 14.48 -8.09
CA PRO A 64 -11.90 15.86 -7.65
C PRO A 64 -11.09 16.72 -8.63
N LEU A 65 -11.39 18.02 -8.65
CA LEU A 65 -10.41 19.04 -8.99
C LEU A 65 -9.40 19.15 -7.84
N ILE A 66 -8.11 19.02 -8.14
CA ILE A 66 -7.04 19.12 -7.16
C ILE A 66 -6.41 20.51 -7.27
N ILE A 67 -6.36 21.23 -6.15
CA ILE A 67 -5.64 22.50 -6.02
C ILE A 67 -4.53 22.30 -5.01
N ASP A 68 -3.31 22.66 -5.38
CA ASP A 68 -2.16 22.68 -4.48
C ASP A 68 -1.51 24.07 -4.53
N GLY A 69 -1.48 24.72 -3.37
CA GLY A 69 -1.04 26.11 -3.22
C GLY A 69 -0.52 26.36 -1.82
N PHE A 70 -0.30 27.63 -1.48
CA PHE A 70 0.16 28.05 -0.16
C PHE A 70 -0.86 27.76 0.96
N ASP A 71 -2.16 27.63 0.65
CA ASP A 71 -3.20 27.17 1.61
C ASP A 71 -3.24 25.62 1.74
N GLY A 72 -2.28 24.90 1.14
CA GLY A 72 -2.15 23.45 1.18
C GLY A 72 -3.03 22.71 0.16
N PRO A 73 -2.98 21.37 0.16
CA PRO A 73 -3.75 20.55 -0.77
C PRO A 73 -5.25 20.67 -0.51
N THR A 74 -6.02 20.87 -1.57
CA THR A 74 -7.49 20.90 -1.53
C THR A 74 -8.06 20.05 -2.66
N TYR A 75 -9.02 19.18 -2.33
CA TYR A 75 -9.84 18.47 -3.31
C TYR A 75 -11.23 19.09 -3.37
N ILE A 76 -11.73 19.34 -4.58
CA ILE A 76 -13.07 19.88 -4.82
C ILE A 76 -13.86 18.90 -5.70
N TYR A 77 -14.98 18.41 -5.19
CA TYR A 77 -15.88 17.52 -5.90
C TYR A 77 -17.11 18.28 -6.36
N GLN A 78 -17.49 18.11 -7.62
CA GLN A 78 -18.80 18.50 -8.13
C GLN A 78 -19.79 17.36 -7.83
N VAL A 79 -20.90 17.70 -7.19
CA VAL A 79 -21.94 16.75 -6.75
C VAL A 79 -23.34 17.24 -7.14
N ASP A 80 -24.34 16.40 -6.93
CA ASP A 80 -25.74 16.80 -7.06
C ASP A 80 -26.09 17.90 -6.04
N ALA A 81 -26.78 18.95 -6.48
CA ALA A 81 -27.20 20.05 -5.62
C ALA A 81 -28.35 19.65 -4.68
N GLU A 82 -29.19 18.70 -5.08
CA GLU A 82 -30.43 18.35 -4.38
C GLU A 82 -30.23 17.31 -3.26
N GLN A 83 -29.21 16.45 -3.37
CA GLN A 83 -28.90 15.42 -2.37
C GLN A 83 -28.19 16.03 -1.17
N ASP A 84 -28.69 15.90 0.06
CA ASP A 84 -27.96 16.38 1.26
C ASP A 84 -26.76 15.49 1.64
N TYR A 85 -25.55 15.91 1.25
CA TYR A 85 -24.31 15.21 1.57
C TYR A 85 -23.79 15.49 2.99
N LYS A 86 -24.31 16.51 3.69
CA LYS A 86 -23.72 16.96 4.97
C LYS A 86 -23.67 15.87 6.04
N PRO A 87 -24.72 15.05 6.27
CA PRO A 87 -24.67 13.97 7.25
C PRO A 87 -23.57 12.94 6.95
N GLN A 88 -23.45 12.52 5.69
CA GLN A 88 -22.43 11.55 5.26
C GLN A 88 -21.00 12.10 5.42
N MET A 89 -20.79 13.38 5.09
CA MET A 89 -19.47 14.00 5.28
C MET A 89 -19.10 14.10 6.77
N MET A 90 -20.07 14.34 7.65
CA MET A 90 -19.85 14.35 9.10
C MET A 90 -19.51 12.96 9.63
N GLU A 91 -20.21 11.92 9.17
CA GLU A 91 -19.91 10.53 9.53
C GLU A 91 -18.47 10.17 9.17
N ILE A 92 -17.99 10.57 8.00
CA ILE A 92 -16.58 10.35 7.57
C ILE A 92 -15.58 11.05 8.50
N GLU A 93 -15.89 12.26 8.97
CA GLU A 93 -15.04 13.00 9.90
C GLU A 93 -15.05 12.42 11.32
N GLU A 94 -16.12 11.74 11.70
CA GLU A 94 -16.29 11.14 13.03
C GLU A 94 -15.84 9.66 13.07
N ALA A 95 -15.71 9.02 11.91
CA ALA A 95 -15.35 7.61 11.79
C ALA A 95 -13.94 7.27 12.29
N THR A 96 -12.99 8.23 12.26
CA THR A 96 -11.62 8.00 12.76
C THR A 96 -11.11 9.20 13.57
N PRO A 97 -10.13 8.98 14.47
CA PRO A 97 -9.46 10.08 15.18
C PRO A 97 -8.85 11.14 14.26
N LEU A 98 -8.60 10.82 12.98
CA LEU A 98 -7.99 11.75 12.02
C LEU A 98 -8.96 12.82 11.50
N GLY A 99 -10.27 12.59 11.57
CA GLY A 99 -11.24 13.48 10.92
C GLY A 99 -11.34 14.86 11.58
N ARG A 100 -10.80 15.00 12.79
CA ARG A 100 -10.61 16.32 13.43
C ARG A 100 -9.51 17.18 12.77
N PHE A 101 -8.63 16.57 11.96
CA PHE A 101 -7.52 17.21 11.25
C PHE A 101 -7.81 17.47 9.77
N ILE A 102 -9.03 17.20 9.32
CA ILE A 102 -9.51 17.58 7.99
C ILE A 102 -10.77 18.42 8.09
N ASP A 103 -11.04 19.19 7.06
CA ASP A 103 -12.28 19.93 6.89
C ASP A 103 -12.97 19.46 5.62
N ILE A 104 -14.17 18.87 5.78
CA ILE A 104 -15.08 18.56 4.68
C ILE A 104 -16.26 19.56 4.70
N ASP A 105 -16.20 20.52 3.78
CA ASP A 105 -17.23 21.54 3.61
C ASP A 105 -18.18 21.15 2.46
N VAL A 106 -19.49 21.36 2.67
CA VAL A 106 -20.55 21.05 1.70
C VAL A 106 -21.25 22.35 1.32
N TYR A 107 -21.36 22.61 0.02
CA TYR A 107 -21.98 23.78 -0.58
C TYR A 107 -23.14 23.34 -1.47
N GLN A 108 -24.34 23.86 -1.20
CA GLN A 108 -25.58 23.48 -1.90
C GLN A 108 -26.44 24.70 -2.09
N ASN A 109 -26.77 25.03 -3.34
CA ASN A 109 -27.63 26.15 -3.70
C ASN A 109 -27.21 27.49 -3.07
N SER A 110 -25.94 27.61 -2.66
CA SER A 110 -25.38 28.75 -1.94
C SER A 110 -23.85 28.74 -2.02
N TYR A 111 -23.25 29.93 -2.02
CA TYR A 111 -21.80 30.11 -1.92
C TYR A 111 -21.25 29.90 -0.50
N PHE A 112 -22.12 29.72 0.49
CA PHE A 112 -21.74 29.45 1.87
C PHE A 112 -21.82 27.96 2.18
N SER A 113 -20.83 27.44 2.91
CA SER A 113 -20.85 26.04 3.33
C SER A 113 -21.88 25.81 4.43
N LYS A 114 -22.50 24.63 4.44
CA LYS A 114 -23.35 24.19 5.55
C LYS A 114 -22.53 24.10 6.83
N THR A 115 -22.91 24.90 7.83
CA THR A 115 -22.25 24.96 9.13
C THR A 115 -22.57 23.73 9.97
N ARG A 116 -21.66 23.36 10.89
CA ARG A 116 -21.92 22.35 11.93
C ARG A 116 -22.58 22.98 13.14
N LYS A 117 -23.37 22.20 13.88
CA LYS A 117 -23.97 22.65 15.15
C LYS A 117 -22.96 22.68 16.30
N LEU A 118 -21.98 21.78 16.32
CA LEU A 118 -21.00 21.63 17.39
C LEU A 118 -19.65 22.25 17.03
N LEU A 119 -19.04 22.94 17.98
CA LEU A 119 -17.71 23.54 17.86
C LEU A 119 -16.63 22.47 18.07
N ARG A 120 -15.59 22.48 17.23
CA ARG A 120 -14.44 21.59 17.41
C ARG A 120 -13.63 21.97 18.65
N LYS A 121 -13.25 20.96 19.44
CA LYS A 121 -12.29 21.11 20.54
C LYS A 121 -10.87 21.32 20.01
N CYS A 122 -10.06 22.08 20.77
CA CYS A 122 -8.64 22.25 20.51
C CYS A 122 -7.90 20.89 20.48
N TYR A 123 -6.78 20.81 19.76
CA TYR A 123 -5.97 19.59 19.69
C TYR A 123 -5.29 19.24 21.02
N LEU A 124 -5.02 20.25 21.86
CA LEU A 124 -4.28 20.09 23.13
C LEU A 124 -5.12 20.27 24.38
N CYS A 125 -6.33 20.85 24.28
CA CYS A 125 -7.19 21.09 25.44
C CYS A 125 -8.69 21.03 25.09
N ASP A 126 -9.55 21.11 26.11
CA ASP A 126 -11.01 21.04 25.95
C ASP A 126 -11.67 22.35 25.47
N ASN A 127 -10.91 23.45 25.38
CA ASN A 127 -11.44 24.71 24.89
C ASN A 127 -11.83 24.62 23.40
N PRO A 128 -12.82 25.40 22.93
CA PRO A 128 -13.11 25.49 21.51
C PRO A 128 -11.87 25.94 20.71
N ALA A 129 -11.60 25.26 19.59
CA ALA A 129 -10.39 25.48 18.80
C ALA A 129 -10.26 26.94 18.30
N PHE A 130 -11.38 27.58 17.94
CA PHE A 130 -11.38 28.98 17.50
C PHE A 130 -10.94 29.94 18.62
N VAL A 131 -11.27 29.65 19.88
CA VAL A 131 -10.85 30.45 21.04
C VAL A 131 -9.34 30.33 21.23
N CYS A 132 -8.81 29.11 21.18
CA CYS A 132 -7.38 28.87 21.31
C CYS A 132 -6.58 29.49 20.17
N ASN A 133 -7.09 29.42 18.94
CA ASN A 133 -6.45 30.02 17.77
C ASN A 133 -6.41 31.55 17.87
N LYS A 134 -7.54 32.18 18.24
CA LYS A 134 -7.60 33.65 18.41
C LYS A 134 -6.67 34.15 19.52
N LYS A 135 -6.54 33.39 20.60
CA LYS A 135 -5.65 33.72 21.73
C LYS A 135 -4.21 33.25 21.54
N GLN A 136 -3.92 32.49 20.48
CA GLN A 136 -2.65 31.77 20.29
C GLN A 136 -2.21 31.03 21.57
N THR A 137 -3.15 30.32 22.21
CA THR A 137 -2.93 29.67 23.51
C THR A 137 -1.80 28.63 23.48
N HIS A 138 -1.54 28.04 22.32
CA HIS A 138 -0.53 26.99 22.14
C HIS A 138 0.43 27.33 21.00
N PRO A 139 1.73 27.00 21.12
CA PRO A 139 2.67 27.07 20.01
C PRO A 139 2.22 26.19 18.82
N TYR A 140 2.44 26.65 17.60
CA TYR A 140 2.08 25.87 16.42
C TYR A 140 2.83 24.54 16.34
N GLY A 141 4.11 24.49 16.76
CA GLY A 141 4.89 23.25 16.78
C GLY A 141 4.24 22.14 17.63
N GLU A 142 3.70 22.46 18.81
CA GLU A 142 3.01 21.47 19.65
C GLU A 142 1.74 20.94 18.99
N LEU A 143 0.97 21.81 18.34
CA LEU A 143 -0.22 21.41 17.60
C LEU A 143 0.13 20.51 16.40
N ILE A 144 1.22 20.81 15.70
CA ILE A 144 1.71 19.99 14.59
C ILE A 144 2.18 18.62 15.09
N ASN A 145 2.92 18.56 16.19
CA ASN A 145 3.37 17.27 16.77
C ASN A 145 2.18 16.37 17.10
N VAL A 146 1.11 16.92 17.69
CA VAL A 146 -0.12 16.14 17.96
C VAL A 146 -0.74 15.61 16.66
N ILE A 147 -0.79 16.43 15.60
CA ILE A 147 -1.30 15.98 14.29
C ILE A 147 -0.42 14.85 13.75
N GLU A 148 0.90 15.02 13.76
CA GLU A 148 1.84 14.03 13.24
C GLU A 148 1.77 12.70 14.00
N GLU A 149 1.74 12.74 15.33
CA GLU A 149 1.62 11.54 16.17
C GLU A 149 0.33 10.77 15.86
N ASN A 150 -0.81 11.47 15.78
CA ASN A 150 -2.10 10.82 15.50
C ASN A 150 -2.16 10.28 14.07
N VAL A 151 -1.70 11.07 13.08
CA VAL A 151 -1.66 10.65 11.68
C VAL A 151 -0.76 9.44 11.52
N TYR A 152 0.49 9.48 12.01
CA TYR A 152 1.41 8.35 11.87
C TYR A 152 0.95 7.13 12.65
N SER A 153 0.35 7.28 13.83
CA SER A 153 -0.24 6.15 14.57
C SER A 153 -1.33 5.45 13.76
N GLU A 154 -2.24 6.21 13.16
CA GLU A 154 -3.33 5.63 12.38
C GLU A 154 -2.84 5.01 11.06
N ILE A 155 -1.88 5.66 10.40
CA ILE A 155 -1.24 5.14 9.18
C ILE A 155 -0.48 3.85 9.50
N GLN A 156 0.17 3.77 10.65
CA GLN A 156 0.84 2.55 11.10
C GLN A 156 -0.16 1.40 11.24
N LYS A 157 -1.34 1.63 11.82
CA LYS A 157 -2.40 0.61 11.93
C LYS A 157 -2.89 0.19 10.54
N ASN A 158 -3.14 1.14 9.64
CA ASN A 158 -3.60 0.85 8.28
C ASN A 158 -2.57 0.00 7.51
N ILE A 159 -1.30 0.37 7.53
CA ILE A 159 -0.23 -0.40 6.86
C ILE A 159 -0.07 -1.78 7.50
N THR A 160 -0.09 -1.88 8.83
CA THR A 160 -0.03 -3.16 9.55
C THR A 160 -1.17 -4.08 9.12
N ASN A 161 -2.40 -3.55 9.09
CA ASN A 161 -3.59 -4.30 8.69
C ASN A 161 -3.50 -4.73 7.23
N MET A 162 -3.06 -3.86 6.32
CA MET A 162 -2.93 -4.20 4.91
C MET A 162 -1.88 -5.28 4.65
N VAL A 163 -0.71 -5.19 5.31
CA VAL A 163 0.34 -6.22 5.22
C VAL A 163 -0.20 -7.54 5.76
N LYS A 164 -0.80 -7.54 6.95
CA LYS A 164 -1.40 -8.75 7.55
C LYS A 164 -2.45 -9.36 6.63
N THR A 165 -3.41 -8.56 6.16
CA THR A 165 -4.48 -9.00 5.25
C THR A 165 -3.90 -9.57 3.96
N SER A 166 -2.90 -8.94 3.35
CA SER A 166 -2.27 -9.47 2.13
C SER A 166 -1.61 -10.84 2.32
N MET A 167 -0.97 -11.05 3.47
CA MET A 167 -0.32 -12.31 3.80
C MET A 167 -1.34 -13.39 4.16
N MET A 168 -2.39 -13.05 4.91
CA MET A 168 -3.45 -14.01 5.27
C MET A 168 -4.28 -14.42 4.05
N LEU A 169 -4.64 -13.48 3.18
CA LEU A 169 -5.36 -13.78 1.94
C LEU A 169 -4.59 -14.76 1.04
N GLU A 170 -3.25 -14.72 1.02
CA GLU A 170 -2.46 -15.73 0.32
C GLU A 170 -2.41 -17.06 1.10
N LEU A 171 -2.15 -16.99 2.41
CA LEU A 171 -1.96 -18.17 3.25
C LEU A 171 -3.23 -19.02 3.38
N ASP A 172 -4.40 -18.38 3.38
CA ASP A 172 -5.72 -19.00 3.55
C ASP A 172 -6.26 -19.66 2.27
N ILE A 173 -5.64 -19.44 1.11
CA ILE A 173 -6.02 -20.11 -0.14
C ILE A 173 -5.78 -21.61 -0.01
N HIS A 174 -6.81 -22.39 -0.34
CA HIS A 174 -6.74 -23.84 -0.42
C HIS A 174 -7.67 -24.35 -1.54
N PRO A 175 -7.23 -25.33 -2.35
CA PRO A 175 -5.88 -25.89 -2.46
C PRO A 175 -4.89 -24.95 -3.16
N LYS A 176 -3.56 -25.16 -3.00
CA LYS A 176 -2.52 -24.20 -3.44
C LYS A 176 -1.20 -24.83 -3.92
N PHE A 177 -1.23 -25.73 -4.91
CA PHE A 177 -0.05 -26.17 -5.70
C PHE A 177 1.24 -26.48 -4.89
N GLY A 178 1.12 -27.25 -3.80
CA GLY A 178 2.26 -27.63 -2.96
C GLY A 178 2.79 -26.53 -2.01
N LEU A 179 2.14 -25.37 -1.93
CA LEU A 179 2.37 -24.37 -0.88
C LEU A 179 1.62 -24.73 0.40
N VAL A 180 2.04 -24.14 1.52
CA VAL A 180 1.35 -24.27 2.83
C VAL A 180 -0.04 -23.63 2.76
N THR A 181 -1.01 -24.29 3.36
CA THR A 181 -2.42 -23.86 3.49
C THR A 181 -2.92 -24.15 4.91
N PRO A 182 -4.14 -23.73 5.31
CA PRO A 182 -4.69 -24.07 6.63
C PRO A 182 -4.82 -25.58 6.88
N TYR A 183 -4.91 -26.38 5.81
CA TYR A 183 -5.20 -27.81 5.88
C TYR A 183 -4.05 -28.71 5.43
N SER A 184 -2.93 -28.15 4.99
CA SER A 184 -1.80 -28.93 4.44
C SER A 184 -0.49 -28.17 4.54
N GLN A 185 0.58 -28.89 4.86
CA GLN A 185 1.97 -28.40 4.79
C GLN A 185 2.49 -28.28 3.34
N GLY A 186 1.71 -28.74 2.36
CA GLY A 186 2.11 -28.78 0.96
C GLY A 186 3.34 -29.67 0.77
N SER A 187 4.31 -29.19 0.00
CA SER A 187 5.60 -29.86 -0.25
C SER A 187 6.67 -29.55 0.80
N HIS A 188 6.28 -29.05 1.97
CA HIS A 188 7.23 -28.65 3.00
C HIS A 188 7.09 -29.52 4.25
N PRO A 189 8.08 -30.37 4.57
CA PRO A 189 8.05 -31.16 5.80
C PRO A 189 8.41 -30.34 7.05
N ASP A 190 8.95 -29.14 6.85
CA ASP A 190 9.54 -28.27 7.86
C ASP A 190 8.68 -27.06 8.23
N MET A 191 7.57 -26.81 7.53
CA MET A 191 6.69 -25.67 7.83
C MET A 191 5.22 -26.04 7.72
N ASP A 192 4.41 -25.44 8.59
CA ASP A 192 2.96 -25.54 8.60
C ASP A 192 2.31 -24.17 8.76
N TYR A 193 0.98 -24.13 8.71
CA TYR A 193 0.20 -22.90 8.83
C TYR A 193 0.50 -22.10 10.10
N ASN A 194 0.70 -22.78 11.24
CA ASN A 194 0.97 -22.12 12.52
C ASN A 194 2.38 -21.52 12.55
N LEU A 195 3.37 -22.20 11.96
CA LEU A 195 4.73 -21.69 11.81
C LEU A 195 4.74 -20.46 10.88
N MET A 196 3.95 -20.47 9.81
CA MET A 196 3.77 -19.31 8.94
C MET A 196 3.16 -18.12 9.70
N ILE A 197 2.14 -18.33 10.53
CA ILE A 197 1.57 -17.25 11.38
C ILE A 197 2.62 -16.70 12.36
N LYS A 198 3.41 -17.56 13.01
CA LYS A 198 4.50 -17.13 13.90
C LYS A 198 5.55 -16.31 13.15
N ALA A 199 5.95 -16.74 11.96
CA ALA A 199 6.88 -16.03 11.10
C ALA A 199 6.31 -14.66 10.68
N GLN A 200 5.04 -14.59 10.28
CA GLN A 200 4.35 -13.33 9.95
C GLN A 200 4.42 -12.34 11.11
N ALA A 201 4.08 -12.78 12.33
CA ALA A 201 4.12 -11.93 13.52
C ALA A 201 5.54 -11.40 13.81
N ALA A 202 6.56 -12.24 13.60
CA ALA A 202 7.96 -11.88 13.85
C ALA A 202 8.54 -10.85 12.84
N ILE A 203 8.06 -10.84 11.60
CA ILE A 203 8.55 -9.92 10.55
C ILE A 203 7.73 -8.62 10.47
N MET A 204 6.49 -8.62 10.96
CA MET A 204 5.56 -7.49 10.83
C MET A 204 6.14 -6.14 11.30
N PRO A 205 6.79 -6.02 12.47
CA PRO A 205 7.31 -4.73 12.93
C PRO A 205 8.33 -4.13 11.96
N TYR A 206 9.20 -4.98 11.39
CA TYR A 206 10.25 -4.57 10.46
C TYR A 206 9.70 -4.17 9.10
N LEU A 207 8.68 -4.88 8.59
CA LEU A 207 7.99 -4.50 7.36
C LEU A 207 7.35 -3.11 7.49
N VAL A 208 6.65 -2.87 8.61
CA VAL A 208 6.04 -1.58 8.90
C VAL A 208 7.12 -0.50 9.08
N GLU A 209 8.25 -0.80 9.72
CA GLU A 209 9.38 0.12 9.83
C GLU A 209 9.91 0.55 8.46
N MET A 210 10.05 -0.37 7.50
CA MET A 210 10.50 -0.04 6.14
C MET A 210 9.57 0.97 5.45
N PHE A 211 8.26 0.87 5.66
CA PHE A 211 7.31 1.89 5.16
C PHE A 211 7.62 3.27 5.75
N PHE A 212 7.82 3.37 7.07
CA PHE A 212 8.12 4.65 7.72
C PHE A 212 9.51 5.18 7.39
N LYS A 213 10.49 4.31 7.13
CA LYS A 213 11.78 4.72 6.55
C LYS A 213 11.59 5.36 5.18
N GLY A 214 10.74 4.77 4.34
CA GLY A 214 10.32 5.36 3.08
C GLY A 214 9.72 6.75 3.25
N LEU A 215 8.77 6.87 4.18
CA LEU A 215 8.04 8.12 4.47
C LEU A 215 8.97 9.26 4.92
N LYS A 216 10.05 8.95 5.65
CA LYS A 216 11.03 9.92 6.14
C LYS A 216 12.25 10.08 5.24
N GLY A 217 12.45 9.16 4.29
CA GLY A 217 13.64 9.08 3.45
C GLY A 217 13.67 10.16 2.37
N ASN A 218 14.87 10.64 2.05
CA ASN A 218 15.10 11.66 1.01
C ASN A 218 15.86 11.17 -0.22
N ASP A 219 16.68 10.15 -0.04
CA ASP A 219 17.53 9.57 -1.07
C ASP A 219 17.15 8.10 -1.24
N VAL A 220 16.75 7.71 -2.44
CA VAL A 220 16.29 6.35 -2.76
C VAL A 220 17.41 5.29 -2.64
N ILE A 221 18.66 5.64 -2.95
CA ILE A 221 19.80 4.72 -2.84
C ILE A 221 20.14 4.51 -1.37
N LYS A 222 20.16 5.59 -0.58
CA LYS A 222 20.36 5.49 0.87
C LYS A 222 19.22 4.70 1.53
N LEU A 223 17.98 4.98 1.13
CA LEU A 223 16.79 4.28 1.61
C LEU A 223 16.89 2.77 1.36
N PHE A 224 17.33 2.35 0.17
CA PHE A 224 17.54 0.93 -0.13
C PHE A 224 18.53 0.27 0.85
N LYS A 225 19.68 0.92 1.11
CA LYS A 225 20.69 0.40 2.05
C LYS A 225 20.13 0.27 3.47
N GLU A 226 19.43 1.28 3.96
CA GLU A 226 18.82 1.27 5.29
C GLU A 226 17.74 0.16 5.42
N CYS A 227 16.86 0.04 4.43
CA CYS A 227 15.85 -1.03 4.41
C CYS A 227 16.47 -2.41 4.26
N ARG A 228 17.62 -2.55 3.60
CA ARG A 228 18.34 -3.82 3.51
C ARG A 228 18.79 -4.31 4.88
N GLU A 229 19.30 -3.41 5.74
CA GLU A 229 19.68 -3.77 7.12
C GLU A 229 18.45 -4.15 7.96
N ILE A 230 17.34 -3.43 7.84
CA ILE A 230 16.07 -3.80 8.49
C ILE A 230 15.60 -5.18 8.02
N GLY A 231 15.78 -5.50 6.72
CA GLY A 231 15.41 -6.80 6.15
C GLY A 231 16.21 -7.95 6.72
N LYS A 232 17.50 -7.74 7.00
CA LYS A 232 18.34 -8.74 7.68
C LYS A 232 17.84 -9.00 9.10
N LEU A 233 17.51 -7.94 9.85
CA LEU A 233 16.93 -8.07 11.19
C LEU A 233 15.58 -8.80 11.18
N ALA A 234 14.75 -8.54 10.16
CA ALA A 234 13.50 -9.27 9.95
C ALA A 234 13.75 -10.76 9.69
N GLU A 235 14.74 -11.09 8.86
CA GLU A 235 15.13 -12.47 8.58
C GLU A 235 15.63 -13.18 9.84
N GLU A 236 16.50 -12.54 10.63
CA GLU A 236 16.99 -13.07 11.91
C GLU A 236 15.85 -13.31 12.92
N SER A 237 14.93 -12.35 13.05
CA SER A 237 13.74 -12.46 13.90
C SER A 237 12.87 -13.66 13.49
N MET A 238 12.62 -13.80 12.18
CA MET A 238 11.88 -14.94 11.63
C MET A 238 12.58 -16.26 11.95
N LEU A 239 13.87 -16.40 11.59
CA LEU A 239 14.62 -17.64 11.80
C LEU A 239 14.67 -18.04 13.28
N LYS A 240 14.76 -17.07 14.18
CA LYS A 240 14.74 -17.33 15.63
C LYS A 240 13.43 -17.98 16.09
N VAL A 241 12.28 -17.50 15.61
CA VAL A 241 10.97 -18.04 16.05
C VAL A 241 10.55 -19.29 15.28
N THR A 242 11.13 -19.53 14.11
CA THR A 242 10.84 -20.70 13.27
C THR A 242 11.84 -21.83 13.43
N GLY A 243 12.86 -21.70 14.29
CA GLY A 243 13.89 -22.73 14.46
C GLY A 243 14.79 -22.88 13.23
N ASN A 244 15.17 -21.76 12.61
CA ASN A 244 15.97 -21.62 11.39
C ASN A 244 15.26 -22.07 10.10
N ILE A 245 13.93 -22.20 10.13
CA ILE A 245 13.12 -22.51 8.93
C ILE A 245 12.81 -21.22 8.17
N ASN A 246 13.08 -21.22 6.86
CA ASN A 246 12.83 -20.08 6.00
C ASN A 246 11.37 -20.05 5.50
N ALA A 247 10.53 -19.25 6.16
CA ALA A 247 9.12 -19.09 5.81
C ALA A 247 8.86 -17.94 4.81
N TYR A 248 9.55 -16.79 4.97
CA TYR A 248 9.22 -15.54 4.28
C TYR A 248 10.44 -14.72 3.82
N LYS A 249 11.63 -15.31 3.63
CA LYS A 249 12.81 -14.54 3.20
C LYS A 249 12.61 -13.80 1.87
N GLY A 250 11.99 -14.44 0.89
CA GLY A 250 11.67 -13.81 -0.40
C GLY A 250 10.63 -12.68 -0.27
N LEU A 251 9.63 -12.89 0.60
CA LEU A 251 8.64 -11.88 0.93
C LEU A 251 9.22 -10.67 1.65
N ILE A 252 10.09 -10.86 2.66
CA ILE A 252 10.77 -9.76 3.37
C ILE A 252 11.45 -8.83 2.37
N PHE A 253 12.16 -9.41 1.39
CA PHE A 253 12.79 -8.64 0.33
C PHE A 253 11.74 -7.92 -0.53
N SER A 254 10.75 -8.64 -1.06
CA SER A 254 9.87 -8.08 -2.09
C SER A 254 8.84 -7.10 -1.54
N LEU A 255 8.17 -7.47 -0.44
CA LEU A 255 7.22 -6.62 0.24
C LEU A 255 7.92 -5.48 0.98
N GLY A 256 9.11 -5.71 1.52
CA GLY A 256 9.93 -4.67 2.17
C GLY A 256 10.29 -3.52 1.23
N LEU A 257 10.77 -3.83 0.01
CA LEU A 257 11.01 -2.82 -1.02
C LEU A 257 9.74 -2.08 -1.43
N THR A 258 8.65 -2.83 -1.56
CA THR A 258 7.34 -2.27 -1.92
C THR A 258 6.86 -1.30 -0.84
N LEU A 259 7.00 -1.64 0.44
CA LEU A 259 6.63 -0.80 1.57
C LEU A 259 7.48 0.47 1.65
N ALA A 260 8.81 0.34 1.54
CA ALA A 260 9.72 1.48 1.52
C ALA A 260 9.41 2.45 0.38
N SER A 261 9.23 1.93 -0.83
CA SER A 261 8.82 2.73 -1.98
C SER A 261 7.45 3.39 -1.78
N SER A 262 6.48 2.66 -1.22
CA SER A 262 5.14 3.18 -0.94
C SER A 262 5.18 4.38 0.02
N GLY A 263 5.94 4.28 1.12
CA GLY A 263 6.13 5.40 2.04
C GLY A 263 6.81 6.60 1.36
N TYR A 264 7.84 6.35 0.56
CA TYR A 264 8.56 7.39 -0.18
C TYR A 264 7.66 8.16 -1.16
N VAL A 265 6.83 7.44 -1.92
CA VAL A 265 5.89 8.01 -2.89
C VAL A 265 4.78 8.80 -2.21
N ILE A 266 4.21 8.24 -1.14
CA ILE A 266 3.11 8.87 -0.39
C ILE A 266 3.57 10.20 0.24
N SER A 267 4.75 10.22 0.88
CA SER A 267 5.31 11.43 1.50
C SER A 267 5.58 12.59 0.52
N ARG A 268 5.62 12.30 -0.78
CA ARG A 268 5.89 13.25 -1.87
C ARG A 268 4.71 13.53 -2.77
N HIS A 269 3.58 12.91 -2.47
CA HIS A 269 2.32 13.09 -3.20
C HIS A 269 2.42 12.71 -4.67
N LEU A 270 3.29 11.74 -4.96
CA LEU A 270 3.47 11.21 -6.28
C LEU A 270 2.32 10.25 -6.63
N SER A 271 2.13 9.98 -7.91
CA SER A 271 1.13 9.02 -8.38
C SER A 271 1.44 7.60 -7.91
N PHE A 272 0.41 6.74 -7.82
CA PHE A 272 0.58 5.32 -7.49
C PHE A 272 1.59 4.60 -8.39
N SER A 273 1.65 4.95 -9.68
CA SER A 273 2.62 4.37 -10.63
C SER A 273 4.07 4.64 -10.23
N SER A 274 4.33 5.70 -9.46
CA SER A 274 5.67 6.05 -8.98
C SER A 274 6.22 5.05 -7.96
N VAL A 275 5.38 4.19 -7.37
CA VAL A 275 5.84 3.10 -6.50
C VAL A 275 6.78 2.18 -7.27
N PHE A 276 6.45 1.87 -8.52
CA PHE A 276 7.23 0.95 -9.34
C PHE A 276 8.52 1.57 -9.86
N SER A 277 8.48 2.83 -10.31
CA SER A 277 9.69 3.54 -10.75
C SER A 277 10.65 3.79 -9.59
N THR A 278 10.14 4.05 -8.39
CA THR A 278 10.95 4.18 -7.17
C THR A 278 11.61 2.86 -6.80
N ILE A 279 10.89 1.72 -6.86
CA ILE A 279 11.49 0.39 -6.65
C ILE A 279 12.63 0.17 -7.65
N LYS A 280 12.39 0.42 -8.95
CA LYS A 280 13.41 0.29 -9.99
C LYS A 280 14.66 1.13 -9.68
N ALA A 281 14.47 2.38 -9.23
CA ALA A 281 15.56 3.26 -8.83
C ALA A 281 16.33 2.74 -7.59
N MET A 282 15.63 2.23 -6.58
CA MET A 282 16.22 1.63 -5.37
C MET A 282 17.08 0.40 -5.72
N THR A 283 16.74 -0.33 -6.77
CA THR A 283 17.37 -1.61 -7.13
C THR A 283 18.32 -1.53 -8.34
N VAL A 284 18.78 -0.34 -8.72
CA VAL A 284 19.63 -0.14 -9.91
C VAL A 284 20.88 -1.02 -9.93
N ASP A 285 21.51 -1.22 -8.77
CA ASP A 285 22.74 -2.01 -8.63
C ASP A 285 22.48 -3.50 -8.38
N LEU A 286 21.22 -3.90 -8.16
CA LEU A 286 20.87 -5.26 -7.74
C LEU A 286 21.21 -6.31 -8.81
N MET A 287 21.16 -5.93 -10.09
CA MET A 287 21.52 -6.81 -11.19
C MET A 287 23.03 -7.09 -11.24
N GLN A 288 23.87 -6.18 -10.74
CA GLN A 288 25.32 -6.40 -10.67
C GLN A 288 25.65 -7.49 -9.64
N GLU A 289 24.85 -7.62 -8.58
CA GLU A 289 24.98 -8.69 -7.57
C GLU A 289 24.68 -10.10 -8.13
N LEU A 290 24.02 -10.22 -9.28
CA LEU A 290 23.79 -11.52 -9.92
C LEU A 290 25.02 -12.02 -10.70
N SER A 291 26.02 -11.16 -10.90
CA SER A 291 27.27 -11.47 -11.59
C SER A 291 28.42 -11.85 -10.66
N THR A 292 28.21 -11.85 -9.33
CA THR A 292 29.21 -12.26 -8.33
C THR A 292 29.20 -13.79 -8.13
N PRO A 293 30.23 -14.40 -7.48
CA PRO A 293 30.22 -15.82 -7.16
C PRO A 293 28.93 -16.26 -6.45
N PRO A 294 28.40 -17.48 -6.73
CA PRO A 294 27.07 -17.87 -6.29
C PRO A 294 27.02 -18.15 -4.78
N GLU A 295 26.64 -17.15 -3.99
CA GLU A 295 26.36 -17.27 -2.56
C GLU A 295 24.90 -17.70 -2.26
N SER A 296 24.04 -17.69 -3.28
CA SER A 296 22.65 -18.13 -3.14
C SER A 296 22.15 -18.86 -4.39
N PHE A 297 21.11 -19.68 -4.21
CA PHE A 297 20.48 -20.40 -5.31
C PHE A 297 19.98 -19.46 -6.41
N GLY A 298 19.53 -18.25 -6.07
CA GLY A 298 19.08 -17.27 -7.07
C GLY A 298 20.20 -16.80 -8.01
N VAL A 299 21.43 -16.66 -7.49
CA VAL A 299 22.60 -16.33 -8.33
C VAL A 299 22.95 -17.50 -9.24
N LEU A 300 22.94 -18.72 -8.70
CA LEU A 300 23.16 -19.94 -9.48
C LEU A 300 22.10 -20.12 -10.58
N ALA A 301 20.83 -19.86 -10.27
CA ALA A 301 19.73 -19.92 -11.22
C ALA A 301 19.92 -18.91 -12.38
N TYR A 302 20.37 -17.70 -12.07
CA TYR A 302 20.66 -16.69 -13.08
C TYR A 302 21.85 -17.08 -13.96
N GLN A 303 22.97 -17.47 -13.35
CA GLN A 303 24.20 -17.81 -14.07
C GLN A 303 24.05 -19.04 -14.96
N ARG A 304 23.30 -20.05 -14.50
CA ARG A 304 23.13 -21.33 -15.22
C ARG A 304 21.97 -21.32 -16.21
N TYR A 305 20.88 -20.61 -15.90
CA TYR A 305 19.61 -20.71 -16.64
C TYR A 305 19.04 -19.36 -17.08
N GLY A 306 19.67 -18.23 -16.75
CA GLY A 306 19.18 -16.88 -17.07
C GLY A 306 17.97 -16.43 -16.26
N LEU A 307 17.58 -17.17 -15.20
CA LEU A 307 16.44 -16.84 -14.35
C LEU A 307 16.88 -15.95 -13.18
N GLY A 308 16.56 -14.66 -13.25
CA GLY A 308 16.99 -13.67 -12.26
C GLY A 308 16.09 -13.55 -11.01
N GLY A 309 14.92 -14.20 -11.03
CA GLY A 309 14.04 -14.35 -9.87
C GLY A 309 13.59 -13.04 -9.25
N ALA A 310 13.41 -13.03 -7.92
CA ALA A 310 12.93 -11.87 -7.16
C ALA A 310 13.77 -10.60 -7.38
N ARG A 311 15.09 -10.75 -7.61
CA ARG A 311 15.98 -9.61 -7.89
C ARG A 311 15.68 -9.00 -9.25
N TYR A 312 15.50 -9.82 -10.27
CA TYR A 312 15.12 -9.35 -11.59
C TYR A 312 13.74 -8.67 -11.56
N GLU A 313 12.76 -9.30 -10.89
CA GLU A 313 11.43 -8.71 -10.72
C GLU A 313 11.51 -7.31 -10.08
N ALA A 314 12.30 -7.16 -9.01
CA ALA A 314 12.51 -5.87 -8.36
C ALA A 314 13.23 -4.86 -9.26
N ALA A 315 14.28 -5.28 -9.98
CA ALA A 315 15.02 -4.44 -10.92
C ALA A 315 14.18 -3.93 -12.10
N GLN A 316 13.13 -4.67 -12.47
CA GLN A 316 12.13 -4.23 -13.45
C GLN A 316 11.01 -3.36 -12.84
N GLY A 317 11.06 -3.09 -11.53
CA GLY A 317 10.00 -2.39 -10.80
C GLY A 317 8.71 -3.21 -10.71
N TYR A 318 8.81 -4.54 -10.60
CA TYR A 318 7.67 -5.47 -10.53
C TYR A 318 6.68 -5.34 -11.69
N LEU A 319 7.18 -5.35 -12.93
CA LEU A 319 6.35 -5.22 -14.14
C LEU A 319 5.20 -6.25 -14.18
N LEU A 320 5.43 -7.48 -13.72
CA LEU A 320 4.38 -8.50 -13.62
C LEU A 320 3.24 -8.04 -12.69
N VAL A 321 3.57 -7.49 -11.53
CA VAL A 321 2.58 -6.97 -10.57
C VAL A 321 1.82 -5.79 -11.16
N GLN A 322 2.51 -4.88 -11.86
CA GLN A 322 1.88 -3.76 -12.58
C GLN A 322 0.83 -4.25 -13.59
N ASN A 323 1.21 -5.22 -14.43
CA ASN A 323 0.33 -5.80 -15.44
C ASN A 323 -0.91 -6.46 -14.80
N ASN A 324 -0.73 -7.19 -13.70
CA ASN A 324 -1.84 -7.80 -12.98
C ASN A 324 -2.81 -6.77 -12.39
N LEU A 325 -2.29 -5.71 -11.78
CA LEU A 325 -3.10 -4.60 -11.24
C LEU A 325 -3.83 -3.78 -12.31
N ALA A 326 -3.30 -3.73 -13.53
CA ALA A 326 -3.90 -2.99 -14.65
C ALA A 326 -4.91 -3.82 -15.47
N SER A 327 -4.68 -5.12 -15.58
CA SER A 327 -5.41 -5.98 -16.53
C SER A 327 -6.80 -6.44 -16.08
N GLN A 328 -7.11 -6.40 -14.78
CA GLN A 328 -8.40 -6.86 -14.25
C GLN A 328 -8.66 -6.26 -12.87
N GLU A 329 -9.94 -6.15 -12.50
CA GLU A 329 -10.30 -5.98 -11.11
C GLU A 329 -9.99 -7.28 -10.36
N ILE A 330 -9.08 -7.20 -9.40
CA ILE A 330 -8.72 -8.34 -8.58
C ILE A 330 -9.81 -8.48 -7.52
N SER A 331 -10.54 -9.59 -7.46
CA SER A 331 -11.36 -9.92 -6.28
C SER A 331 -10.51 -10.60 -5.21
N PHE A 332 -10.87 -10.43 -3.93
CA PHE A 332 -10.22 -11.13 -2.82
C PHE A 332 -10.89 -12.45 -2.45
N GLU A 333 -11.90 -12.87 -3.23
CA GLU A 333 -12.47 -14.21 -3.12
C GLU A 333 -11.41 -15.28 -3.40
N PRO A 334 -11.39 -16.40 -2.64
CA PRO A 334 -10.37 -17.44 -2.79
C PRO A 334 -10.20 -17.93 -4.23
N ALA A 335 -11.30 -18.13 -4.96
CA ALA A 335 -11.26 -18.57 -6.35
C ALA A 335 -10.53 -17.58 -7.27
N SER A 336 -10.79 -16.27 -7.10
CA SER A 336 -10.12 -15.22 -7.87
C SER A 336 -8.64 -15.11 -7.53
N LEU A 337 -8.27 -15.27 -6.25
CA LEU A 337 -6.88 -15.28 -5.84
C LEU A 337 -6.12 -16.51 -6.34
N THR A 338 -6.75 -17.69 -6.38
CA THR A 338 -6.17 -18.89 -6.99
C THR A 338 -5.91 -18.69 -8.48
N MET A 339 -6.84 -18.09 -9.22
CA MET A 339 -6.64 -17.79 -10.64
C MET A 339 -5.57 -16.72 -10.86
N LEU A 340 -5.47 -15.73 -9.97
CA LEU A 340 -4.38 -14.76 -9.98
C LEU A 340 -3.02 -15.43 -9.70
N LEU A 341 -2.96 -16.38 -8.76
CA LEU A 341 -1.75 -17.16 -8.49
C LEU A 341 -1.31 -17.95 -9.74
N ILE A 342 -2.23 -18.64 -10.42
CA ILE A 342 -1.93 -19.36 -11.67
C ILE A 342 -1.35 -18.41 -12.73
N LYS A 343 -1.95 -17.22 -12.87
CA LYS A 343 -1.47 -16.18 -13.79
C LYS A 343 -0.06 -15.70 -13.42
N ILE A 344 0.21 -15.49 -12.14
CA ILE A 344 1.55 -15.11 -11.65
C ILE A 344 2.54 -16.26 -11.92
N ILE A 345 2.21 -17.52 -11.62
CA ILE A 345 3.05 -18.69 -11.90
C ILE A 345 3.43 -18.76 -13.38
N ARG A 346 2.50 -18.45 -14.29
CA ARG A 346 2.73 -18.41 -15.74
C ARG A 346 3.82 -17.44 -16.15
N ASP A 347 3.85 -16.27 -15.53
CA ASP A 347 4.66 -15.16 -16.03
C ASP A 347 5.92 -14.92 -15.16
N CYS A 348 5.92 -15.40 -13.91
CA CYS A 348 7.01 -15.25 -12.94
C CYS A 348 8.21 -16.17 -13.23
N GLN A 349 9.42 -15.68 -12.95
CA GLN A 349 10.66 -16.47 -12.89
C GLN A 349 10.85 -17.08 -11.49
N ASP A 350 10.09 -18.11 -11.15
CA ASP A 350 10.07 -18.65 -9.79
C ASP A 350 11.31 -19.54 -9.48
N THR A 351 12.31 -18.96 -8.84
CA THR A 351 13.53 -19.71 -8.45
C THR A 351 13.27 -20.77 -7.37
N VAL A 352 12.18 -20.69 -6.60
CA VAL A 352 11.80 -21.74 -5.65
C VAL A 352 11.31 -22.97 -6.41
N LEU A 353 10.49 -22.76 -7.45
CA LEU A 353 10.09 -23.82 -8.36
C LEU A 353 11.32 -24.47 -9.00
N LEU A 354 12.26 -23.68 -9.53
CA LEU A 354 13.46 -24.24 -10.16
C LEU A 354 14.30 -25.08 -9.18
N LYS A 355 14.47 -24.59 -7.94
CA LYS A 355 15.19 -25.32 -6.89
C LYS A 355 14.56 -26.68 -6.59
N ARG A 356 13.23 -26.71 -6.45
CA ARG A 356 12.46 -27.93 -6.15
C ARG A 356 12.38 -28.87 -7.36
N ALA A 357 12.28 -28.31 -8.56
CA ALA A 357 12.20 -29.07 -9.81
C ALA A 357 13.53 -29.74 -10.18
N GLY A 358 14.67 -29.14 -9.83
CA GLY A 358 16.01 -29.70 -10.05
C GLY A 358 16.53 -29.67 -11.49
N SER A 359 15.65 -29.52 -12.49
CA SER A 359 16.00 -29.30 -13.90
C SER A 359 15.08 -28.28 -14.57
N MET A 360 15.54 -27.70 -15.69
CA MET A 360 14.73 -26.78 -16.49
C MET A 360 13.55 -27.51 -17.16
N GLU A 361 13.68 -28.79 -17.54
CA GLU A 361 12.56 -29.53 -18.13
C GLU A 361 11.43 -29.71 -17.10
N ARG A 362 11.76 -30.12 -15.88
CA ARG A 362 10.78 -30.25 -14.79
C ARG A 362 10.18 -28.89 -14.42
N TYR A 363 10.99 -27.83 -14.38
CA TYR A 363 10.51 -26.47 -14.15
C TYR A 363 9.43 -26.07 -15.17
N GLN A 364 9.70 -26.27 -16.47
CA GLN A 364 8.74 -25.94 -17.52
C GLN A 364 7.50 -26.84 -17.47
N TYR A 365 7.67 -28.13 -17.20
CA TYR A 365 6.57 -29.08 -17.09
C TYR A 365 5.58 -28.69 -15.98
N PHE A 366 6.04 -28.47 -14.75
CA PHE A 366 5.14 -28.09 -13.65
C PHE A 366 4.51 -26.71 -13.84
N LYS A 367 5.25 -25.77 -14.43
CA LYS A 367 4.71 -24.46 -14.80
C LYS A 367 3.61 -24.58 -15.85
N GLN A 368 3.77 -25.43 -16.87
CA GLN A 368 2.75 -25.71 -17.87
C GLN A 368 1.55 -26.46 -17.28
N LEU A 369 1.79 -27.41 -16.38
CA LEU A 369 0.73 -28.17 -15.72
C LEU A 369 -0.23 -27.26 -14.95
N VAL A 370 0.29 -26.39 -14.09
CA VAL A 370 -0.52 -25.42 -13.33
C VAL A 370 -1.25 -24.47 -14.28
N THR A 371 -0.57 -23.97 -15.32
CA THR A 371 -1.13 -22.98 -16.25
C THR A 371 -2.05 -23.59 -17.33
N SER A 372 -2.20 -24.92 -17.35
CA SER A 372 -3.22 -25.62 -18.13
C SER A 372 -4.63 -25.39 -17.59
N ILE A 373 -4.75 -24.92 -16.34
CA ILE A 373 -6.00 -24.52 -15.70
C ILE A 373 -6.34 -23.11 -16.19
N LYS A 374 -7.35 -22.99 -17.06
CA LYS A 374 -7.74 -21.71 -17.69
C LYS A 374 -8.84 -20.97 -16.94
N GLU A 375 -9.68 -21.72 -16.22
CA GLU A 375 -10.80 -21.24 -15.43
C GLU A 375 -10.76 -21.94 -14.06
N TYR A 376 -11.51 -21.40 -13.10
CA TYR A 376 -11.54 -21.98 -11.76
C TYR A 376 -12.26 -23.33 -11.78
N ASP A 377 -11.49 -24.39 -11.57
CA ASP A 377 -11.96 -25.78 -11.51
C ASP A 377 -11.35 -26.43 -10.27
N LEU A 378 -12.17 -26.59 -9.22
CA LEU A 378 -11.69 -27.07 -7.93
C LEU A 378 -11.14 -28.50 -8.00
N GLU A 379 -11.76 -29.38 -8.81
CA GLU A 379 -11.32 -30.77 -8.92
C GLU A 379 -9.94 -30.81 -9.58
N LYS A 380 -9.77 -30.13 -10.71
CA LYS A 380 -8.48 -30.06 -11.41
C LYS A 380 -7.40 -29.35 -10.60
N ILE A 381 -7.74 -28.26 -9.89
CA ILE A 381 -6.80 -27.57 -9.00
C ILE A 381 -6.36 -28.50 -7.87
N THR A 382 -7.27 -29.30 -7.32
CA THR A 382 -6.97 -30.28 -6.26
C THR A 382 -6.06 -31.39 -6.79
N GLU A 383 -6.37 -31.96 -7.96
CA GLU A 383 -5.55 -32.97 -8.62
C GLU A 383 -4.12 -32.47 -8.85
N VAL A 384 -3.97 -31.30 -9.51
CA VAL A 384 -2.66 -30.70 -9.77
C VAL A 384 -1.95 -30.35 -8.46
N THR A 385 -2.66 -29.90 -7.44
CA THR A 385 -2.08 -29.62 -6.12
C THR A 385 -1.50 -30.87 -5.49
N ASN A 386 -2.23 -31.98 -5.48
CA ASN A 386 -1.75 -33.25 -4.93
C ASN A 386 -0.53 -33.76 -5.71
N PHE A 387 -0.57 -33.66 -7.04
CA PHE A 387 0.55 -34.06 -7.88
C PHE A 387 1.80 -33.20 -7.64
N CYS A 388 1.65 -31.89 -7.40
CA CYS A 388 2.76 -31.04 -6.94
C CYS A 388 3.31 -31.49 -5.58
N ILE A 389 2.44 -31.82 -4.63
CA ILE A 389 2.84 -32.30 -3.29
C ILE A 389 3.67 -33.59 -3.40
N GLU A 390 3.16 -34.59 -4.12
CA GLU A 390 3.83 -35.89 -4.34
C GLU A 390 5.21 -35.74 -5.00
N ASN A 391 5.38 -34.73 -5.86
CA ASN A 391 6.62 -34.44 -6.55
C ASN A 391 7.50 -33.40 -5.85
N ASN A 392 7.15 -33.00 -4.62
CA ASN A 392 7.88 -32.02 -3.83
C ASN A 392 8.04 -30.65 -4.52
N ILE A 393 7.01 -30.18 -5.21
CA ILE A 393 7.00 -28.93 -6.00
C ILE A 393 6.26 -27.82 -5.26
N SER A 394 6.87 -26.63 -5.20
CA SER A 394 6.30 -25.44 -4.55
C SER A 394 6.63 -24.18 -5.34
N PHE A 395 5.73 -23.19 -5.31
CA PHE A 395 5.81 -21.93 -6.06
C PHE A 395 5.98 -20.71 -5.15
N GLY A 396 7.02 -20.74 -4.31
CA GLY A 396 7.21 -19.73 -3.26
C GLY A 396 7.42 -18.31 -3.78
N GLY A 397 8.18 -18.13 -4.87
CA GLY A 397 8.38 -16.80 -5.45
C GLY A 397 7.07 -16.22 -6.02
N SER A 398 6.22 -17.08 -6.58
CA SER A 398 4.91 -16.69 -7.10
C SER A 398 3.95 -16.30 -5.97
N ALA A 399 3.98 -17.02 -4.84
CA ALA A 399 3.22 -16.66 -3.63
C ALA A 399 3.65 -15.29 -3.07
N ASP A 400 4.95 -15.01 -3.00
CA ASP A 400 5.46 -13.71 -2.56
C ASP A 400 4.92 -12.56 -3.43
N LEU A 401 4.91 -12.75 -4.77
CA LEU A 401 4.38 -11.76 -5.70
C LEU A 401 2.86 -11.62 -5.63
N LEU A 402 2.12 -12.68 -5.27
CA LEU A 402 0.68 -12.60 -5.00
C LEU A 402 0.43 -11.67 -3.80
N ILE A 403 1.18 -11.84 -2.71
CA ILE A 403 1.08 -10.98 -1.53
C ILE A 403 1.38 -9.52 -1.89
N VAL A 404 2.46 -9.27 -2.63
CA VAL A 404 2.83 -7.91 -3.11
C VAL A 404 1.70 -7.31 -3.96
N THR A 405 1.08 -8.10 -4.84
CA THR A 405 -0.04 -7.66 -5.68
C THR A 405 -1.26 -7.29 -4.84
N ILE A 406 -1.64 -8.13 -3.87
CA ILE A 406 -2.76 -7.87 -2.96
C ILE A 406 -2.50 -6.63 -2.11
N PHE A 407 -1.30 -6.50 -1.54
CA PHE A 407 -0.90 -5.33 -0.75
C PHE A 407 -1.03 -4.04 -1.58
N LEU A 408 -0.49 -4.03 -2.80
CA LEU A 408 -0.54 -2.84 -3.67
C LEU A 408 -1.96 -2.49 -4.11
N LYS A 409 -2.84 -3.48 -4.30
CA LYS A 409 -4.27 -3.22 -4.50
C LYS A 409 -4.89 -2.53 -3.29
N LEU A 410 -4.66 -3.05 -2.07
CA LEU A 410 -5.15 -2.44 -0.84
C LEU A 410 -4.61 -1.01 -0.66
N LEU A 411 -3.32 -0.79 -0.97
CA LEU A 411 -2.67 0.52 -0.91
C LEU A 411 -3.32 1.50 -1.87
N LYS A 412 -3.54 1.07 -3.12
CA LYS A 412 -4.23 1.87 -4.13
C LYS A 412 -5.61 2.29 -3.65
N GLN A 413 -6.40 1.34 -3.15
CA GLN A 413 -7.76 1.61 -2.63
C GLN A 413 -7.80 2.52 -1.40
N THR A 414 -6.72 2.53 -0.60
CA THR A 414 -6.67 3.28 0.66
C THR A 414 -6.13 4.70 0.49
N PHE A 415 -5.16 4.91 -0.40
CA PHE A 415 -4.42 6.17 -0.49
C PHE A 415 -4.55 6.91 -1.83
N TYR A 416 -5.04 6.26 -2.87
CA TYR A 416 -5.03 6.83 -4.22
C TYR A 416 -6.42 6.97 -4.80
N LEU A 417 -6.59 7.99 -5.63
CA LEU A 417 -7.79 8.21 -6.41
C LEU A 417 -7.87 7.16 -7.53
N HIS A 418 -9.07 6.61 -7.74
CA HIS A 418 -9.39 5.68 -8.84
C HIS A 418 -9.75 6.46 -10.11
#